data_AF-A0A7S4RV40-F1
#
_entry.id   AF-A0A7S4RV40-F1
#
_cell.length_a   1.000
_cell.length_b   1.000
_cell.length_c   1.000
_cell.angle_alpha   90.00
_cell.angle_beta   90.00
_cell.angle_gamma   90.00
#
_symmetry.space_group_name_H-M   'P 1'
#
loop_
_entity.id
_entity.type
_entity.pdbx_description
1 polymer ?
#
loop_
_entity_poly.entity_id
_entity_poly.type
_entity_poly.pdbx_seq_one_letter_code
_entity_poly.pdbx_strand_id
1 'polypeptide(L)'
;MLGYSPTVNGLHIGQLVEVSGEPAYEGEYGQLQEYLPDSHKFKVLMINSGDMVTADPDSVLSVEGCAGPGDGSASESFDVVIGPQTGRGPLGDTIAECLGSKGFCVARIVQGTEAPVKSFESIKELEAEGRFGRLAQEVEEGYLGKGSRGKVMWLDTDTDAFGDDSAVRRNDANISSIAELVVPYAENVLGAAVAERTPALVCLTMSDAEEAEYESHVATDQMIEEFYSTWYRGVLRVMHFMGPGTGKATLTLKKGAPITTLEESCEVYLPTNTILLIREDAFEYTYSEPENGEAAWLTSFFLKPGHQWSMSEIEGDTGVLALMGEGPPPPSQDLVAVCAFSLQSCGRMTDHHKEWAAYMAGTDAQMEMPFSRFDYRPYYSDDVDTLAGTTYVKHFSVQEGIELFDNKTFEISNMEASAMDPLCRQVMEVGYLSVFQIGLTKKYCNTNPCHASVSVGCDKQEWLLMPD
;
A
#
# COMPACT_ATOMS: atom_id res chain seq x y z
N MET A 1 23.27 -5.79 36.39
CA MET A 1 24.10 -7.01 36.41
C MET A 1 24.12 -7.54 34.98
N LEU A 2 25.27 -7.54 34.32
CA LEU A 2 25.44 -8.21 33.02
C LEU A 2 25.28 -9.71 33.29
N GLY A 3 24.11 -10.26 32.97
CA GLY A 3 23.80 -11.67 33.15
C GLY A 3 24.72 -12.50 32.26
N TYR A 4 25.59 -13.28 32.89
CA TYR A 4 26.41 -14.26 32.19
C TYR A 4 25.46 -15.37 31.73
N SER A 5 25.07 -15.39 30.45
CA SER A 5 24.37 -16.54 29.87
C SER A 5 25.39 -17.66 29.71
N PRO A 6 25.32 -18.76 30.49
CA PRO A 6 26.28 -19.83 30.37
C PRO A 6 26.16 -20.47 28.99
N THR A 7 27.27 -20.53 28.26
CA THR A 7 27.38 -21.32 27.03
C THR A 7 27.70 -22.74 27.43
N VAL A 8 26.77 -23.67 27.20
CA VAL A 8 26.95 -25.11 27.46
C VAL A 8 26.92 -25.81 26.11
N ASN A 9 27.95 -26.59 25.79
CA ASN A 9 28.15 -27.21 24.46
C ASN A 9 28.14 -26.20 23.28
N GLY A 10 28.53 -24.95 23.51
CA GLY A 10 28.48 -23.90 22.48
C GLY A 10 27.09 -23.34 22.21
N LEU A 11 26.06 -23.85 22.90
CA LEU A 11 24.69 -23.34 22.81
C LEU A 11 24.46 -22.18 23.79
N HIS A 12 23.67 -21.21 23.37
CA HIS A 12 23.27 -20.06 24.19
C HIS A 12 21.75 -19.96 24.35
N ILE A 13 21.30 -19.40 25.48
CA ILE A 13 19.87 -19.17 25.73
C ILE A 13 19.29 -18.27 24.62
N GLY A 14 18.12 -18.65 24.10
CA GLY A 14 17.44 -18.00 22.98
C GLY A 14 17.78 -18.58 21.61
N GLN A 15 18.81 -19.43 21.50
CA GLN A 15 19.22 -20.07 20.25
C GLN A 15 18.17 -21.07 19.73
N LEU A 16 18.02 -21.13 18.40
CA LEU A 16 17.30 -22.19 17.71
C LEU A 16 18.07 -23.51 17.80
N VAL A 17 17.40 -24.56 18.25
CA VAL A 17 17.97 -25.89 18.45
C VAL A 17 17.04 -26.96 17.85
N GLU A 18 17.62 -28.09 17.48
CA GLU A 18 16.90 -29.31 17.10
C GLU A 18 16.98 -30.31 18.26
N VAL A 19 15.86 -30.97 18.57
CA VAL A 19 15.81 -32.03 19.59
C VAL A 19 15.95 -33.40 18.91
N SER A 20 16.90 -34.21 19.37
CA SER A 20 17.13 -35.58 18.88
C SER A 20 17.30 -36.56 20.04
N GLY A 21 16.93 -37.82 19.86
CA GLY A 21 16.96 -38.86 20.89
C GLY A 21 15.78 -38.84 21.87
N GLU A 22 14.83 -37.91 21.70
CA GLU A 22 13.57 -37.85 22.44
C GLU A 22 12.42 -38.29 21.52
N PRO A 23 11.84 -39.49 21.68
CA PRO A 23 10.92 -40.08 20.70
C PRO A 23 9.68 -39.25 20.35
N ALA A 24 9.26 -38.36 21.25
CA ALA A 24 8.10 -37.50 21.04
C ALA A 24 8.43 -36.23 20.22
N TYR A 25 9.71 -35.87 20.08
CA TYR A 25 10.17 -34.61 19.50
C TYR A 25 11.39 -34.80 18.58
N GLU A 26 11.60 -36.02 18.08
CA GLU A 26 12.76 -36.37 17.25
C GLU A 26 12.77 -35.54 15.96
N GLY A 27 13.82 -34.73 15.78
CA GLY A 27 13.98 -33.85 14.62
C GLY A 27 13.15 -32.56 14.70
N GLU A 28 12.45 -32.31 15.81
CA GLU A 28 11.66 -31.09 15.96
C GLU A 28 12.50 -29.90 16.42
N TYR A 29 12.14 -28.71 15.93
CA TYR A 29 12.79 -27.46 16.28
C TYR A 29 12.20 -26.81 17.54
N GLY A 30 13.09 -26.22 18.34
CA GLY A 30 12.75 -25.50 19.56
C GLY A 30 13.66 -24.31 19.83
N GLN A 31 13.25 -23.45 20.76
CA GLN A 31 14.09 -22.39 21.30
C GLN A 31 14.65 -22.80 22.66
N LEU A 32 15.97 -22.75 22.82
CA LEU A 32 16.62 -23.04 24.09
C LEU A 32 16.26 -21.98 25.15
N GLN A 33 15.60 -22.38 26.24
CA GLN A 33 15.11 -21.46 27.27
C GLN A 33 16.04 -21.32 28.47
N GLU A 34 16.56 -22.44 28.96
CA GLU A 34 17.29 -22.50 30.22
C GLU A 34 18.20 -23.73 30.25
N TYR A 35 19.32 -23.63 30.97
CA TYR A 35 20.12 -24.78 31.38
C TYR A 35 19.95 -25.01 32.89
N LEU A 36 19.58 -26.21 33.28
CA LEU A 36 19.40 -26.63 34.68
C LEU A 36 20.71 -27.23 35.21
N PRO A 37 21.47 -26.52 36.07
CA PRO A 37 22.79 -26.99 36.52
C PRO A 37 22.69 -28.24 37.40
N ASP A 38 21.63 -28.36 38.20
CA ASP A 38 21.47 -29.45 39.17
C ASP A 38 21.19 -30.80 38.52
N SER A 39 20.49 -30.81 37.37
CA SER A 39 20.14 -32.01 36.62
C SER A 39 20.98 -32.20 35.36
N HIS A 40 21.83 -31.23 35.02
CA HIS A 40 22.59 -31.18 33.76
C HIS A 40 21.72 -31.31 32.50
N LYS A 41 20.52 -30.72 32.49
CA LYS A 41 19.58 -30.78 31.36
C LYS A 41 19.26 -29.41 30.79
N PHE A 42 18.87 -29.38 29.52
CA PHE A 42 18.32 -28.18 28.88
C PHE A 42 16.80 -28.17 28.93
N LYS A 43 16.21 -26.98 29.03
CA LYS A 43 14.81 -26.74 28.72
C LYS A 43 14.68 -26.14 27.33
N VAL A 44 13.94 -26.81 26.45
CA VAL A 44 13.71 -26.41 25.06
C VAL A 44 12.22 -26.18 24.84
N LEU A 45 11.86 -25.00 24.34
CA LEU A 45 10.47 -24.66 24.03
C LEU A 45 10.20 -25.01 22.57
N MET A 46 9.38 -26.03 22.34
CA MET A 46 9.12 -26.56 21.00
C MET A 46 8.29 -25.57 20.19
N ILE A 47 8.68 -25.30 18.95
CA ILE A 47 8.05 -24.26 18.11
C ILE A 47 6.63 -24.67 17.70
N ASN A 48 6.43 -25.93 17.32
CA ASN A 48 5.16 -26.41 16.78
C ASN A 48 4.12 -26.70 17.87
N SER A 49 4.53 -27.35 18.97
CA SER A 49 3.61 -27.69 20.06
C SER A 49 3.51 -26.61 21.14
N GLY A 50 4.53 -25.76 21.29
CA GLY A 50 4.67 -24.84 22.41
C GLY A 50 4.99 -25.53 23.74
N ASP A 51 5.32 -26.83 23.73
CA ASP A 51 5.66 -27.58 24.93
C ASP A 51 7.05 -27.20 25.46
N MET A 52 7.18 -27.20 26.78
CA MET A 52 8.48 -27.07 27.44
C MET A 52 9.06 -28.46 27.69
N VAL A 53 10.04 -28.86 26.88
CA VAL A 53 10.70 -30.16 26.95
C VAL A 53 11.99 -30.04 27.75
N THR A 54 12.29 -31.05 28.57
CA THR A 54 13.56 -31.15 29.28
C THR A 54 14.39 -32.26 28.67
N ALA A 55 15.46 -31.91 27.95
CA ALA A 55 16.29 -32.84 27.18
C ALA A 55 17.74 -32.87 27.69
N ASP A 56 18.42 -33.99 27.45
CA ASP A 56 19.84 -34.12 27.77
C ASP A 56 20.69 -33.26 26.81
N PRO A 57 21.88 -32.76 27.21
CA PRO A 57 22.70 -31.88 26.37
C PRO A 57 23.16 -32.48 25.05
N ASP A 58 23.28 -33.80 24.97
CA ASP A 58 23.64 -34.52 23.74
C ASP A 58 22.44 -34.66 22.78
N SER A 59 21.23 -34.45 23.30
CA SER A 59 19.96 -34.49 22.57
C SER A 59 19.53 -33.12 22.05
N VAL A 60 20.27 -32.06 22.35
CA VAL A 60 19.99 -30.70 21.89
C VAL A 60 21.09 -30.27 20.95
N LEU A 61 20.76 -30.19 19.67
CA LEU A 61 21.73 -29.94 18.60
C LEU A 61 21.59 -28.50 18.11
N SER A 62 22.72 -27.88 17.76
CA SER A 62 22.71 -26.62 17.02
C SER A 62 22.20 -26.89 15.61
N VAL A 63 21.27 -26.07 15.16
CA VAL A 63 20.76 -26.14 13.80
C VAL A 63 21.80 -25.56 12.85
N GLU A 64 22.39 -26.39 11.99
CA GLU A 64 23.29 -25.97 10.91
C GLU A 64 22.63 -26.22 9.54
N GLY A 65 22.45 -25.17 8.74
CA GLY A 65 22.07 -25.32 7.34
C GLY A 65 20.59 -25.63 7.05
N CYS A 66 19.64 -25.09 7.83
CA CYS A 66 18.24 -25.08 7.38
C CYS A 66 18.13 -24.37 6.02
N ALA A 67 17.42 -24.99 5.08
CA ALA A 67 17.00 -24.29 3.87
C ALA A 67 16.14 -23.09 4.28
N GLY A 68 16.49 -21.90 3.79
CA GLY A 68 15.70 -20.70 4.04
C GLY A 68 14.33 -20.80 3.37
N PRO A 69 13.30 -20.11 3.89
CA PRO A 69 12.00 -20.00 3.23
C PRO A 69 12.14 -19.29 1.88
N GLY A 70 11.47 -19.80 0.83
CA GLY A 70 11.42 -19.16 -0.50
C GLY A 70 11.60 -20.12 -1.69
N ASP A 71 12.38 -21.19 -1.54
CA ASP A 71 12.72 -22.11 -2.64
C ASP A 71 11.68 -23.23 -2.90
N GLY A 72 10.46 -23.11 -2.38
CA GLY A 72 9.54 -24.25 -2.27
C GLY A 72 9.96 -25.25 -1.18
N SER A 73 10.71 -24.76 -0.20
CA SER A 73 11.17 -25.47 0.99
C SER A 73 9.99 -25.96 1.86
N ALA A 74 10.22 -26.95 2.73
CA ALA A 74 9.18 -27.53 3.58
C ALA A 74 8.49 -26.49 4.48
N SER A 75 7.27 -26.78 4.96
CA SER A 75 6.48 -25.93 5.86
C SER A 75 7.21 -25.54 7.16
N GLU A 76 8.26 -26.28 7.52
CA GLU A 76 9.10 -26.06 8.69
C GLU A 76 10.16 -24.97 8.49
N SER A 77 10.29 -24.42 7.28
CA SER A 77 11.30 -23.41 6.96
C SER A 77 10.86 -22.01 7.39
N PHE A 78 11.71 -21.31 8.13
CA PHE A 78 11.50 -19.93 8.56
C PHE A 78 12.84 -19.22 8.78
N ASP A 79 12.83 -17.90 8.84
CA ASP A 79 14.02 -17.09 9.06
C ASP A 79 14.28 -16.83 10.55
N VAL A 80 13.22 -16.57 11.30
CA VAL A 80 13.35 -16.17 12.71
C VAL A 80 12.30 -16.81 13.59
N VAL A 81 12.67 -17.08 14.84
CA VAL A 81 11.75 -17.49 15.90
C VAL A 81 11.51 -16.34 16.85
N ILE A 82 10.24 -16.10 17.17
CA ILE A 82 9.79 -15.15 18.18
C ILE A 82 9.23 -15.96 19.35
N GLY A 83 10.10 -16.24 20.31
CA GLY A 83 9.79 -16.87 21.59
C GLY A 83 10.21 -16.01 22.80
N PRO A 84 9.96 -16.48 24.04
CA PRO A 84 10.14 -15.70 25.28
C PRO A 84 11.57 -15.21 25.54
N GLN A 85 12.58 -15.92 25.03
CA GLN A 85 14.00 -15.57 25.20
C GLN A 85 14.59 -14.82 24.01
N THR A 86 13.75 -14.38 23.08
CA THR A 86 14.20 -13.69 21.87
C THR A 86 14.57 -12.25 22.20
N GLY A 87 15.84 -11.88 21.99
CA GLY A 87 16.30 -10.51 22.16
C GLY A 87 15.76 -9.60 21.08
N ARG A 88 15.17 -8.45 21.46
CA ARG A 88 14.58 -7.47 20.52
C ARG A 88 15.59 -6.92 19.50
N GLY A 89 16.80 -6.56 19.92
CA GLY A 89 17.85 -6.05 19.02
C GLY A 89 18.25 -7.05 17.93
N PRO A 90 18.76 -8.25 18.31
CA PRO A 90 19.10 -9.29 17.34
C PRO A 90 17.95 -9.67 16.41
N LEU A 91 16.72 -9.75 16.93
CA LEU A 91 15.53 -10.00 16.12
C LEU A 91 15.31 -8.93 15.03
N GLY A 92 15.44 -7.65 15.40
CA GLY A 92 15.37 -6.54 14.46
C GLY A 92 16.45 -6.61 13.38
N ASP A 93 17.70 -6.91 13.77
CA ASP A 93 18.83 -7.07 12.85
C ASP A 93 18.57 -8.19 11.82
N THR A 94 18.13 -9.37 12.27
CA THR A 94 17.85 -10.50 11.36
C THR A 94 16.67 -10.23 10.43
N ILE A 95 15.59 -9.61 10.92
CA ILE A 95 14.45 -9.22 10.08
C ILE A 95 14.91 -8.22 9.01
N ALA A 96 15.71 -7.22 9.41
CA ALA A 96 16.25 -6.21 8.51
C ALA A 96 17.17 -6.84 7.44
N GLU A 97 18.03 -7.79 7.82
CA GLU A 97 18.88 -8.51 6.88
C GLU A 97 18.05 -9.32 5.86
N CYS A 98 17.02 -10.02 6.31
CA CYS A 98 16.12 -10.78 5.43
C CYS A 98 15.39 -9.86 4.44
N LEU A 99 14.84 -8.75 4.92
CA LEU A 99 14.15 -7.77 4.06
C LEU A 99 15.10 -7.07 3.07
N GLY A 100 16.37 -6.88 3.45
CA GLY A 100 17.37 -6.27 2.57
C GLY A 100 17.92 -7.22 1.51
N SER A 101 18.05 -8.51 1.83
CA SER A 101 18.69 -9.51 0.96
C SER A 101 17.70 -10.33 0.13
N LYS A 102 16.55 -10.69 0.72
CA LYS A 102 15.51 -11.55 0.11
C LYS A 102 14.24 -10.79 -0.23
N GLY A 103 14.02 -9.64 0.39
CA GLY A 103 12.82 -8.81 0.20
C GLY A 103 11.58 -9.29 0.96
N PHE A 104 11.69 -10.36 1.74
CA PHE A 104 10.68 -10.84 2.67
C PHE A 104 11.34 -11.52 3.88
N CYS A 105 10.57 -11.71 4.96
CA CYS A 105 11.01 -12.40 6.17
C CYS A 105 9.87 -13.26 6.71
N VAL A 106 10.17 -14.51 7.05
CA VAL A 106 9.23 -15.46 7.66
C VAL A 106 9.59 -15.68 9.11
N ALA A 107 8.70 -15.32 10.02
CA ALA A 107 8.89 -15.51 11.45
C ALA A 107 7.90 -16.54 12.02
N ARG A 108 8.37 -17.39 12.94
CA ARG A 108 7.51 -18.29 13.73
C ARG A 108 7.33 -17.77 15.13
N ILE A 109 6.08 -17.60 15.54
CA ILE A 109 5.76 -17.28 16.91
C ILE A 109 5.59 -18.57 17.70
N VAL A 110 6.32 -18.67 18.80
CA VAL A 110 6.15 -19.80 19.72
C VAL A 110 4.99 -19.48 20.66
N GLN A 111 3.83 -20.04 20.33
CA GLN A 111 2.65 -20.02 21.19
C GLN A 111 2.09 -21.42 21.34
N GLY A 112 1.56 -21.74 22.52
CA GLY A 112 0.94 -23.05 22.77
C GLY A 112 -0.24 -23.32 21.83
N THR A 113 -0.54 -24.60 21.60
CA THR A 113 -1.57 -25.06 20.65
C THR A 113 -2.99 -24.55 20.93
N GLU A 114 -3.29 -24.13 22.16
CA GLU A 114 -4.62 -23.59 22.50
C GLU A 114 -4.89 -22.19 21.93
N ALA A 115 -3.89 -21.32 21.84
CA ALA A 115 -4.10 -19.92 21.46
C ALA A 115 -4.58 -19.74 20.00
N PRO A 116 -4.02 -20.47 19.01
CA PRO A 116 -4.49 -20.40 17.64
C PRO A 116 -5.88 -21.00 17.47
N VAL A 117 -6.19 -22.09 18.16
CA VAL A 117 -7.54 -22.70 18.18
C VAL A 117 -8.56 -21.71 18.71
N LYS A 118 -8.30 -21.08 19.87
CA LYS A 118 -9.16 -20.03 20.43
C LYS A 118 -9.32 -18.83 19.50
N SER A 119 -8.25 -18.42 18.81
CA SER A 119 -8.31 -17.32 17.84
C SER A 119 -9.24 -17.66 16.69
N PHE A 120 -9.10 -18.85 16.13
CA PHE A 120 -9.93 -19.32 15.01
C PHE A 120 -11.40 -19.49 15.42
N GLU A 121 -11.68 -20.09 16.57
CA GLU A 121 -13.04 -20.24 17.10
C GLU A 121 -13.73 -18.87 17.27
N SER A 122 -13.07 -17.89 17.89
CA SER A 122 -13.63 -16.53 18.03
C SER A 122 -13.88 -15.84 16.69
N ILE A 123 -13.03 -16.08 15.68
CA ILE A 123 -13.23 -15.53 14.34
C ILE A 123 -14.47 -16.17 13.68
N LYS A 124 -14.64 -17.49 13.80
CA LYS A 124 -15.80 -18.21 13.29
C LYS A 124 -17.10 -17.82 14.00
N GLU A 125 -17.05 -17.51 15.29
CA GLU A 125 -18.21 -16.98 16.03
C GLU A 125 -18.68 -15.65 15.43
N LEU A 126 -17.76 -14.69 15.21
CA LEU A 126 -18.11 -13.40 14.61
C LEU A 126 -18.56 -13.51 13.15
N GLU A 127 -17.98 -14.45 12.39
CA GLU A 127 -18.45 -14.79 11.05
C GLU A 127 -19.90 -15.28 11.09
N ALA A 128 -20.24 -16.20 11.99
CA ALA A 128 -21.61 -16.71 12.17
C ALA A 128 -22.59 -15.62 12.63
N GLU A 129 -22.10 -14.57 13.30
CA GLU A 129 -22.88 -13.37 13.65
C GLU A 129 -23.07 -12.38 12.49
N GLY A 130 -22.49 -12.65 11.32
CA GLY A 130 -22.60 -11.79 10.13
C GLY A 130 -21.73 -10.53 10.19
N ARG A 131 -20.65 -10.55 10.97
CA ARG A 131 -19.72 -9.42 11.10
C ARG A 131 -18.69 -9.34 9.96
N PHE A 132 -18.57 -10.40 9.17
CA PHE A 132 -17.67 -10.47 8.03
C PHE A 132 -18.40 -10.05 6.75
N GLY A 133 -17.66 -9.39 5.86
CA GLY A 133 -18.11 -9.02 4.52
C GLY A 133 -17.08 -9.39 3.46
N ARG A 134 -17.26 -8.86 2.26
CA ARG A 134 -16.29 -8.97 1.15
C ARG A 134 -15.81 -7.58 0.76
N LEU A 135 -14.54 -7.46 0.40
CA LEU A 135 -14.00 -6.20 -0.12
C LEU A 135 -14.64 -5.87 -1.47
N ALA A 136 -14.64 -4.58 -1.81
CA ALA A 136 -15.03 -4.13 -3.13
C ALA A 136 -14.08 -4.69 -4.21
N GLN A 137 -14.63 -4.96 -5.39
CA GLN A 137 -13.95 -5.68 -6.45
C GLN A 137 -12.62 -5.02 -6.85
N GLU A 138 -12.56 -3.69 -6.84
CA GLU A 138 -11.42 -2.89 -7.26
C GLU A 138 -10.24 -2.95 -6.28
N VAL A 139 -10.50 -3.25 -5.00
CA VAL A 139 -9.49 -3.20 -3.93
C VAL A 139 -9.18 -4.55 -3.29
N GLU A 140 -10.04 -5.57 -3.53
CA GLU A 140 -9.93 -6.91 -2.94
C GLU A 140 -8.54 -7.52 -3.16
N GLU A 141 -8.07 -7.59 -4.41
CA GLU A 141 -6.74 -8.13 -4.73
C GLU A 141 -5.61 -7.30 -4.11
N GLY A 142 -5.82 -6.00 -3.95
CA GLY A 142 -4.83 -5.10 -3.34
C GLY A 142 -4.56 -5.46 -1.88
N TYR A 143 -5.59 -5.89 -1.14
CA TYR A 143 -5.48 -6.30 0.27
C TYR A 143 -5.16 -7.79 0.44
N LEU A 144 -5.78 -8.67 -0.35
CA LEU A 144 -5.74 -10.13 -0.15
C LEU A 144 -4.74 -10.86 -1.04
N GLY A 145 -4.18 -10.18 -2.03
CA GLY A 145 -3.26 -10.75 -3.01
C GLY A 145 -3.95 -10.97 -4.35
N LYS A 146 -3.14 -11.06 -5.41
CA LYS A 146 -3.61 -11.16 -6.78
C LYS A 146 -4.36 -12.48 -7.02
N GLY A 147 -5.59 -12.40 -7.52
CA GLY A 147 -6.47 -13.54 -7.70
C GLY A 147 -6.97 -14.18 -6.39
N SER A 148 -6.69 -13.56 -5.24
CA SER A 148 -7.12 -14.04 -3.94
C SER A 148 -8.43 -13.34 -3.54
N ARG A 149 -9.28 -14.09 -2.83
CA ARG A 149 -10.56 -13.64 -2.30
C ARG A 149 -10.68 -14.14 -0.86
N GLY A 150 -11.60 -13.55 -0.10
CA GLY A 150 -11.80 -13.96 1.29
C GLY A 150 -12.88 -13.16 1.98
N LYS A 151 -13.37 -13.73 3.08
CA LYS A 151 -14.24 -13.04 4.02
C LYS A 151 -13.37 -12.14 4.89
N VAL A 152 -13.76 -10.88 5.06
CA VAL A 152 -12.94 -9.91 5.79
C VAL A 152 -13.73 -9.14 6.84
N MET A 153 -13.01 -8.69 7.87
CA MET A 153 -13.51 -7.76 8.87
C MET A 153 -12.36 -6.88 9.37
N TRP A 154 -12.55 -5.55 9.38
CA TRP A 154 -11.57 -4.64 9.97
C TRP A 154 -11.55 -4.79 11.49
N LEU A 155 -10.35 -4.95 12.05
CA LEU A 155 -10.11 -4.93 13.48
C LEU A 155 -10.00 -3.47 13.95
N ASP A 156 -11.15 -2.82 14.09
CA ASP A 156 -11.21 -1.43 14.56
C ASP A 156 -10.69 -1.33 16.00
N THR A 157 -9.97 -0.25 16.30
CA THR A 157 -9.56 0.11 17.66
C THR A 157 -10.72 0.60 18.51
N ASP A 158 -11.78 1.13 17.89
CA ASP A 158 -12.93 1.72 18.59
C ASP A 158 -14.09 0.73 18.81
N THR A 159 -13.98 -0.50 18.28
CA THR A 159 -14.99 -1.55 18.51
C THR A 159 -14.45 -2.71 19.34
N ASP A 160 -15.18 -3.08 20.38
CA ASP A 160 -14.91 -4.26 21.23
C ASP A 160 -15.30 -5.59 20.54
N ALA A 161 -15.15 -5.68 19.21
CA ALA A 161 -15.50 -6.88 18.45
C ALA A 161 -14.80 -8.14 19.01
N PHE A 162 -13.59 -7.98 19.54
CA PHE A 162 -12.96 -8.96 20.41
C PHE A 162 -12.63 -8.30 21.75
N GLY A 163 -12.87 -9.00 22.85
CA GLY A 163 -12.43 -8.53 24.17
C GLY A 163 -10.91 -8.32 24.23
N ASP A 164 -10.47 -7.38 25.08
CA ASP A 164 -9.07 -6.93 25.19
C ASP A 164 -8.05 -8.07 25.35
N ASP A 165 -8.41 -9.14 26.07
CA ASP A 165 -7.55 -10.31 26.33
C ASP A 165 -7.67 -11.45 25.30
N SER A 166 -8.42 -11.23 24.22
CA SER A 166 -8.60 -12.24 23.17
C SER A 166 -7.26 -12.64 22.51
N ALA A 167 -7.19 -13.89 22.05
CA ALA A 167 -6.01 -14.38 21.35
C ALA A 167 -5.77 -13.62 20.02
N VAL A 168 -6.85 -13.15 19.37
CA VAL A 168 -6.78 -12.32 18.15
C VAL A 168 -6.13 -10.96 18.44
N ARG A 169 -6.53 -10.25 19.52
CA ARG A 169 -5.90 -8.98 19.92
C ARG A 169 -4.43 -9.16 20.29
N ARG A 170 -4.06 -10.28 20.93
CA ARG A 170 -2.64 -10.62 21.17
C ARG A 170 -1.86 -10.85 19.88
N ASN A 171 -2.47 -11.52 18.89
CA ASN A 171 -1.88 -11.72 17.57
C ASN A 171 -1.72 -10.40 16.80
N ASP A 172 -2.64 -9.44 16.97
CA ASP A 172 -2.52 -8.08 16.45
C ASP A 172 -1.38 -7.30 17.14
N ALA A 173 -1.27 -7.40 18.47
CA ALA A 173 -0.20 -6.77 19.24
C ALA A 173 1.20 -7.30 18.86
N ASN A 174 1.30 -8.56 18.41
CA ASN A 174 2.53 -9.10 17.85
C ASN A 174 2.95 -8.36 16.56
N ILE A 175 2.00 -7.97 15.71
CA ILE A 175 2.27 -7.16 14.52
C ILE A 175 2.78 -5.77 14.94
N SER A 176 2.16 -5.13 15.94
CA SER A 176 2.65 -3.86 16.49
C SER A 176 4.07 -3.97 17.05
N SER A 177 4.37 -5.06 17.77
CA SER A 177 5.71 -5.33 18.30
C SER A 177 6.76 -5.46 17.19
N ILE A 178 6.40 -6.10 16.08
CA ILE A 178 7.26 -6.20 14.90
C ILE A 178 7.46 -4.84 14.23
N ALA A 179 6.41 -4.02 14.14
CA ALA A 179 6.52 -2.66 13.61
C ALA A 179 7.60 -1.87 14.36
N GLU A 180 7.55 -1.87 15.69
CA GLU A 180 8.55 -1.21 16.55
C GLU A 180 9.98 -1.73 16.34
N LEU A 181 10.13 -3.02 16.05
CA LEU A 181 11.44 -3.64 15.80
C LEU A 181 12.02 -3.24 14.45
N VAL A 182 11.18 -3.03 13.44
CA VAL A 182 11.61 -2.70 12.08
C VAL A 182 11.94 -1.20 11.92
N VAL A 183 11.25 -0.32 12.65
CA VAL A 183 11.38 1.14 12.55
C VAL A 183 12.85 1.63 12.52
N PRO A 184 13.76 1.19 13.41
CA PRO A 184 15.15 1.68 13.42
C PRO A 184 15.96 1.33 12.17
N TYR A 185 15.53 0.32 11.41
CA TYR A 185 16.25 -0.22 10.25
C TYR A 185 15.60 0.19 8.92
N ALA A 186 14.33 0.59 8.96
CA ALA A 186 13.48 0.79 7.79
C ALA A 186 14.12 1.72 6.75
N GLU A 187 14.62 2.89 7.14
CA GLU A 187 15.15 3.87 6.18
C GLU A 187 16.39 3.34 5.43
N ASN A 188 17.27 2.63 6.12
CA ASN A 188 18.50 2.09 5.53
C ASN A 188 18.25 0.86 4.65
N VAL A 189 17.32 -0.02 5.07
CA VAL A 189 17.09 -1.31 4.41
C VAL A 189 16.00 -1.23 3.35
N LEU A 190 14.93 -0.49 3.64
CA LEU A 190 13.72 -0.41 2.81
C LEU A 190 13.72 0.85 1.94
N GLY A 191 14.64 1.79 2.19
CA GLY A 191 14.71 3.07 1.46
C GLY A 191 13.60 4.05 1.84
N ALA A 192 12.85 3.76 2.90
CA ALA A 192 11.79 4.61 3.42
C ALA A 192 11.59 4.39 4.92
N ALA A 193 11.27 5.46 5.66
CA ALA A 193 10.88 5.35 7.06
C ALA A 193 9.51 4.67 7.20
N VAL A 194 9.36 3.84 8.23
CA VAL A 194 8.05 3.33 8.68
C VAL A 194 7.60 4.21 9.85
N ALA A 195 6.42 4.81 9.73
CA ALA A 195 5.89 5.73 10.74
C ALA A 195 4.48 5.38 11.21
N GLU A 196 3.67 4.76 10.35
CA GLU A 196 2.28 4.42 10.66
C GLU A 196 2.01 2.94 10.35
N ARG A 197 0.97 2.40 10.98
CA ARG A 197 0.48 1.04 10.78
C ARG A 197 -1.03 1.10 10.56
N THR A 198 -1.55 0.42 9.54
CA THR A 198 -3.01 0.30 9.35
C THR A 198 -3.62 -0.61 10.41
N PRO A 199 -4.90 -0.44 10.76
CA PRO A 199 -5.66 -1.47 11.47
C PRO A 199 -5.49 -2.83 10.78
N ALA A 200 -5.50 -3.92 11.55
CA ALA A 200 -5.47 -5.25 10.94
C ALA A 200 -6.80 -5.55 10.25
N LEU A 201 -6.72 -6.13 9.07
CA LEU A 201 -7.83 -6.76 8.41
C LEU A 201 -7.82 -8.24 8.80
N VAL A 202 -8.85 -8.69 9.50
CA VAL A 202 -9.08 -10.11 9.79
C VAL A 202 -9.59 -10.76 8.53
N CYS A 203 -8.93 -11.82 8.08
CA CYS A 203 -9.23 -12.52 6.84
C CYS A 203 -9.54 -14.00 7.16
N LEU A 204 -10.52 -14.55 6.46
CA LEU A 204 -10.92 -15.94 6.52
C LEU A 204 -11.08 -16.47 5.09
N THR A 205 -10.60 -17.70 4.84
CA THR A 205 -10.78 -18.40 3.55
C THR A 205 -12.25 -18.47 3.13
N MET A 206 -12.50 -18.45 1.83
CA MET A 206 -13.85 -18.45 1.26
C MET A 206 -13.96 -19.48 0.13
N SER A 207 -14.78 -20.49 0.36
CA SER A 207 -15.04 -21.54 -0.63
C SER A 207 -15.89 -21.02 -1.81
N ASP A 208 -15.84 -21.72 -2.95
CA ASP A 208 -16.67 -21.41 -4.12
C ASP A 208 -18.18 -21.42 -3.80
N ALA A 209 -18.61 -22.22 -2.82
CA ALA A 209 -20.01 -22.31 -2.42
C ALA A 209 -20.45 -21.07 -1.62
N GLU A 210 -19.57 -20.55 -0.75
CA GLU A 210 -19.82 -19.36 0.06
C GLU A 210 -19.70 -18.07 -0.77
N GLU A 211 -18.94 -18.07 -1.86
CA GLU A 211 -18.78 -16.89 -2.71
C GLU A 211 -20.13 -16.33 -3.20
N ALA A 212 -21.11 -17.20 -3.45
CA ALA A 212 -22.45 -16.78 -3.84
C ALA A 212 -23.22 -16.04 -2.72
N GLU A 213 -22.83 -16.22 -1.46
CA GLU A 213 -23.41 -15.57 -0.29
C GLU A 213 -22.71 -14.25 0.05
N TYR A 214 -21.47 -14.06 -0.44
CA TYR A 214 -20.65 -12.87 -0.23
C TYR A 214 -20.46 -12.08 -1.53
N GLU A 215 -21.48 -11.30 -1.88
CA GLU A 215 -21.45 -10.46 -3.09
C GLU A 215 -20.45 -9.30 -2.93
N SER A 216 -19.51 -9.19 -3.88
CA SER A 216 -18.58 -8.06 -3.93
C SER A 216 -19.32 -6.85 -4.51
N HIS A 217 -19.21 -5.71 -3.84
CA HIS A 217 -19.79 -4.45 -4.27
C HIS A 217 -18.76 -3.62 -5.04
N VAL A 218 -19.24 -2.60 -5.76
CA VAL A 218 -18.38 -1.60 -6.40
C VAL A 218 -17.86 -0.64 -5.34
N ALA A 219 -16.58 -0.31 -5.41
CA ALA A 219 -15.96 0.60 -4.45
C ALA A 219 -16.57 2.01 -4.54
N THR A 220 -16.79 2.63 -3.38
CA THR A 220 -17.08 4.07 -3.30
C THR A 220 -15.80 4.89 -3.46
N ASP A 221 -15.93 6.18 -3.77
CA ASP A 221 -14.77 7.09 -3.86
C ASP A 221 -13.93 7.08 -2.57
N GLN A 222 -14.58 7.04 -1.40
CA GLN A 222 -13.91 6.95 -0.11
C GLN A 222 -13.07 5.66 0.02
N MET A 223 -13.64 4.50 -0.34
CA MET A 223 -12.91 3.23 -0.27
C MET A 223 -11.69 3.22 -1.20
N ILE A 224 -11.84 3.80 -2.38
CA ILE A 224 -10.74 3.96 -3.35
C ILE A 224 -9.66 4.90 -2.79
N GLU A 225 -10.04 6.02 -2.18
CA GLU A 225 -9.12 6.98 -1.57
C GLU A 225 -8.33 6.34 -0.40
N GLU A 226 -9.02 5.65 0.52
CA GLU A 226 -8.40 4.95 1.65
C GLU A 226 -7.44 3.85 1.16
N PHE A 227 -7.84 3.09 0.14
CA PHE A 227 -6.99 2.09 -0.48
C PHE A 227 -5.76 2.72 -1.14
N TYR A 228 -5.90 3.76 -1.96
CA TYR A 228 -4.76 4.41 -2.61
C TYR A 228 -3.82 5.07 -1.60
N SER A 229 -4.34 5.67 -0.53
CA SER A 229 -3.54 6.22 0.56
C SER A 229 -2.68 5.12 1.21
N THR A 230 -3.28 3.96 1.50
CA THR A 230 -2.57 2.79 2.04
C THR A 230 -1.54 2.25 1.06
N TRP A 231 -1.95 2.04 -0.20
CA TRP A 231 -1.13 1.42 -1.23
C TRP A 231 0.07 2.27 -1.63
N TYR A 232 -0.12 3.58 -1.83
CA TYR A 232 0.97 4.51 -2.17
C TYR A 232 2.01 4.63 -1.05
N ARG A 233 1.57 4.54 0.20
CA ARG A 233 2.41 4.69 1.39
C ARG A 233 2.96 3.36 1.89
N GLY A 234 2.50 2.23 1.37
CA GLY A 234 2.94 0.89 1.77
C GLY A 234 4.46 0.72 1.67
N VAL A 235 5.09 0.33 2.77
CA VAL A 235 6.51 -0.07 2.84
C VAL A 235 6.59 -1.57 3.00
N LEU A 236 5.89 -2.10 3.99
CA LEU A 236 5.79 -3.53 4.26
C LEU A 236 4.33 -3.93 4.41
N ARG A 237 4.01 -5.14 3.95
CA ARG A 237 2.81 -5.87 4.34
C ARG A 237 3.20 -6.95 5.32
N VAL A 238 2.41 -7.08 6.37
CA VAL A 238 2.59 -8.10 7.39
C VAL A 238 1.35 -8.96 7.45
N MET A 239 1.53 -10.26 7.28
CA MET A 239 0.47 -11.26 7.35
C MET A 239 0.76 -12.21 8.51
N HIS A 240 -0.16 -12.34 9.46
CA HIS A 240 -0.04 -13.25 10.60
C HIS A 240 -1.07 -14.38 10.48
N PHE A 241 -0.60 -15.57 10.12
CA PHE A 241 -1.40 -16.78 9.96
C PHE A 241 -1.65 -17.47 11.30
N MET A 242 -2.93 -17.58 11.65
CA MET A 242 -3.40 -18.21 12.90
C MET A 242 -3.90 -19.64 12.67
N GLY A 243 -3.97 -20.10 11.42
CA GLY A 243 -4.41 -21.44 11.06
C GLY A 243 -5.94 -21.60 11.08
N PRO A 244 -6.47 -22.84 11.23
CA PRO A 244 -5.73 -24.09 11.42
C PRO A 244 -5.12 -24.65 10.12
N GLY A 245 -5.68 -24.30 8.96
CA GLY A 245 -5.14 -24.70 7.66
C GLY A 245 -3.80 -24.05 7.35
N THR A 246 -2.97 -24.75 6.57
CA THR A 246 -1.69 -24.22 6.07
C THR A 246 -1.89 -23.70 4.66
N GLY A 247 -1.85 -22.38 4.50
CA GLY A 247 -1.89 -21.73 3.19
C GLY A 247 -0.49 -21.63 2.56
N LYS A 248 -0.44 -21.07 1.35
CA LYS A 248 0.82 -20.78 0.65
C LYS A 248 0.77 -19.40 0.02
N ALA A 249 1.84 -18.63 0.15
CA ALA A 249 2.03 -17.36 -0.55
C ALA A 249 3.06 -17.55 -1.67
N THR A 250 2.70 -17.17 -2.88
CA THR A 250 3.62 -17.08 -4.01
C THR A 250 3.97 -15.61 -4.19
N LEU A 251 5.23 -15.24 -3.96
CA LEU A 251 5.72 -13.87 -4.15
C LEU A 251 6.33 -13.77 -5.55
N THR A 252 5.90 -12.78 -6.33
CA THR A 252 6.39 -12.53 -7.69
C THR A 252 7.05 -11.16 -7.76
N LEU A 253 8.29 -11.11 -8.26
CA LEU A 253 9.07 -9.87 -8.29
C LEU A 253 8.41 -8.83 -9.20
N LYS A 254 8.21 -7.62 -8.67
CA LYS A 254 7.64 -6.48 -9.40
C LYS A 254 8.61 -5.98 -10.46
N LYS A 255 8.05 -5.55 -11.59
CA LYS A 255 8.82 -4.86 -12.62
C LYS A 255 9.33 -3.53 -12.07
N GLY A 256 10.64 -3.39 -11.93
CA GLY A 256 11.27 -2.20 -11.35
C GLY A 256 11.50 -2.27 -9.84
N ALA A 257 11.44 -3.48 -9.24
CA ALA A 257 11.85 -3.70 -7.86
C ALA A 257 13.26 -3.10 -7.62
N PRO A 258 13.50 -2.47 -6.46
CA PRO A 258 14.75 -1.75 -6.19
C PRO A 258 15.96 -2.67 -6.06
N ILE A 259 15.75 -3.93 -5.70
CA ILE A 259 16.80 -4.94 -5.56
C ILE A 259 16.74 -5.88 -6.76
N THR A 260 17.72 -5.77 -7.65
CA THR A 260 17.75 -6.54 -8.92
C THR A 260 18.28 -7.96 -8.78
N THR A 261 18.80 -8.32 -7.60
CA THR A 261 19.36 -9.65 -7.31
C THR A 261 18.35 -10.61 -6.67
N LEU A 262 17.11 -10.15 -6.45
CA LEU A 262 16.06 -10.99 -5.90
C LEU A 262 15.61 -12.04 -6.90
N GLU A 263 15.11 -13.15 -6.38
CA GLU A 263 14.50 -14.20 -7.19
C GLU A 263 13.24 -13.69 -7.87
N GLU A 264 13.00 -14.17 -9.10
CA GLU A 264 11.82 -13.74 -9.88
C GLU A 264 10.51 -14.19 -9.23
N SER A 265 10.51 -15.35 -8.57
CA SER A 265 9.36 -15.90 -7.89
C SER A 265 9.82 -16.84 -6.77
N CYS A 266 9.14 -16.79 -5.63
CA CYS A 266 9.41 -17.67 -4.49
C CYS A 266 8.10 -18.14 -3.83
N GLU A 267 8.10 -19.35 -3.30
CA GLU A 267 6.95 -19.92 -2.60
C GLU A 267 7.23 -20.02 -1.09
N VAL A 268 6.28 -19.54 -0.29
CA VAL A 268 6.34 -19.53 1.16
C VAL A 268 5.13 -20.25 1.73
N TYR A 269 5.36 -21.33 2.47
CA TYR A 269 4.32 -22.01 3.22
C TYR A 269 3.98 -21.24 4.51
N LEU A 270 2.69 -21.19 4.82
CA LEU A 270 2.13 -20.37 5.90
C LEU A 270 1.30 -21.22 6.86
N PRO A 271 1.92 -22.15 7.59
CA PRO A 271 1.24 -22.90 8.64
C PRO A 271 0.93 -21.99 9.83
N THR A 272 0.16 -22.53 10.77
CA THR A 272 -0.23 -21.85 12.01
C THR A 272 0.95 -21.19 12.72
N ASN A 273 0.72 -19.99 13.27
CA ASN A 273 1.69 -19.16 14.01
C ASN A 273 2.85 -18.63 13.18
N THR A 274 2.58 -18.37 11.90
CA THR A 274 3.59 -17.82 10.97
C THR A 274 3.28 -16.36 10.68
N ILE A 275 4.29 -15.52 10.77
CA ILE A 275 4.24 -14.14 10.27
C ILE A 275 5.09 -14.04 9.02
N LEU A 276 4.50 -13.52 7.95
CA LEU A 276 5.18 -13.17 6.72
C LEU A 276 5.24 -11.65 6.59
N LEU A 277 6.45 -11.10 6.50
CA LEU A 277 6.69 -9.71 6.12
C LEU A 277 7.13 -9.65 4.66
N ILE A 278 6.49 -8.80 3.87
CA ILE A 278 6.76 -8.64 2.43
C ILE A 278 7.08 -7.17 2.15
N ARG A 279 8.13 -6.91 1.37
CA ARG A 279 8.37 -5.58 0.79
C ARG A 279 7.36 -5.24 -0.29
N GLU A 280 6.57 -4.21 -0.05
CA GLU A 280 5.56 -3.74 -1.00
C GLU A 280 6.18 -3.17 -2.28
N ASP A 281 7.42 -2.68 -2.23
CA ASP A 281 8.15 -2.17 -3.39
C ASP A 281 8.84 -3.26 -4.23
N ALA A 282 8.95 -4.49 -3.68
CA ALA A 282 9.67 -5.59 -4.31
C ALA A 282 8.75 -6.65 -4.89
N PHE A 283 7.71 -7.09 -4.15
CA PHE A 283 6.90 -8.25 -4.53
C PHE A 283 5.41 -7.91 -4.69
N GLU A 284 4.78 -8.52 -5.68
CA GLU A 284 3.36 -8.87 -5.64
C GLU A 284 3.23 -10.23 -4.95
N TYR A 285 2.09 -10.52 -4.32
CA TYR A 285 1.82 -11.88 -3.85
C TYR A 285 0.46 -12.38 -4.28
N THR A 286 0.38 -13.70 -4.40
CA THR A 286 -0.85 -14.46 -4.51
C THR A 286 -0.94 -15.40 -3.33
N TYR A 287 -2.10 -15.43 -2.66
CA TYR A 287 -2.38 -16.40 -1.62
C TYR A 287 -3.17 -17.58 -2.18
N SER A 288 -2.67 -18.78 -1.91
CA SER A 288 -3.35 -20.04 -2.16
C SER A 288 -3.92 -20.58 -0.84
N GLU A 289 -5.22 -20.82 -0.83
CA GLU A 289 -5.92 -21.41 0.32
C GLU A 289 -5.39 -22.82 0.64
N PRO A 290 -5.58 -23.31 1.88
CA PRO A 290 -5.21 -24.67 2.26
C PRO A 290 -5.93 -25.72 1.39
N GLU A 291 -5.25 -26.82 1.06
CA GLU A 291 -5.86 -27.93 0.30
C GLU A 291 -7.06 -28.56 1.03
N ASN A 292 -7.04 -28.53 2.37
CA ASN A 292 -8.10 -29.04 3.22
C ASN A 292 -8.35 -28.09 4.39
N GLY A 293 -9.61 -27.76 4.63
CA GLY A 293 -10.05 -26.93 5.76
C GLY A 293 -9.97 -25.44 5.48
N GLU A 294 -10.15 -24.66 6.55
CA GLU A 294 -10.14 -23.20 6.52
C GLU A 294 -8.88 -22.65 7.18
N ALA A 295 -8.53 -21.40 6.85
CA ALA A 295 -7.48 -20.67 7.54
C ALA A 295 -7.91 -19.23 7.81
N ALA A 296 -7.49 -18.70 8.95
CA ALA A 296 -7.64 -17.30 9.31
C ALA A 296 -6.27 -16.63 9.46
N TRP A 297 -6.18 -15.39 9.02
CA TRP A 297 -4.99 -14.57 9.16
C TRP A 297 -5.33 -13.10 9.38
N LEU A 298 -4.38 -12.36 9.95
CA LEU A 298 -4.44 -10.90 10.00
C LEU A 298 -3.55 -10.34 8.91
N THR A 299 -3.96 -9.28 8.22
CA THR A 299 -3.10 -8.50 7.32
C THR A 299 -3.07 -7.03 7.73
N SER A 300 -1.91 -6.39 7.68
CA SER A 300 -1.72 -4.98 8.06
C SER A 300 -0.54 -4.41 7.27
N PHE A 301 -0.57 -3.11 7.02
CA PHE A 301 0.47 -2.39 6.29
C PHE A 301 1.26 -1.49 7.21
N PHE A 302 2.58 -1.47 7.02
CA PHE A 302 3.46 -0.46 7.58
C PHE A 302 3.70 0.62 6.54
N LEU A 303 3.41 1.85 6.92
CA LEU A 303 3.28 2.98 6.02
C LEU A 303 4.40 4.00 6.23
N LYS A 304 4.79 4.64 5.14
CA LYS A 304 5.55 5.90 5.13
C LYS A 304 4.76 6.97 5.89
N PRO A 305 5.42 7.97 6.49
CA PRO A 305 4.73 9.13 7.07
C PRO A 305 3.72 9.71 6.08
N GLY A 306 2.51 10.01 6.53
CA GLY A 306 1.54 10.73 5.71
C GLY A 306 2.05 12.13 5.37
N HIS A 307 1.53 12.71 4.28
CA HIS A 307 1.77 14.13 4.02
C HIS A 307 1.13 14.96 5.13
N GLN A 308 1.96 15.46 6.05
CA GLN A 308 1.50 16.40 7.08
C GLN A 308 1.39 17.79 6.45
N TRP A 309 0.17 18.18 6.10
CA TRP A 309 -0.15 19.55 5.74
C TRP A 309 -0.55 20.30 7.00
N SER A 310 0.29 21.24 7.46
CA SER A 310 -0.12 22.16 8.51
C SER A 310 -0.93 23.30 7.89
N MET A 311 -2.24 23.22 7.97
CA MET A 311 -3.09 24.36 7.64
C MET A 311 -2.81 25.45 8.68
N SER A 312 -2.43 26.64 8.22
CA SER A 312 -2.14 27.76 9.11
C SER A 312 -3.45 28.43 9.54
N GLU A 313 -3.58 29.74 9.34
CA GLU A 313 -4.81 30.46 9.65
C GLU A 313 -5.81 30.33 8.48
N ILE A 314 -7.05 29.97 8.77
CA ILE A 314 -8.17 29.95 7.82
C ILE A 314 -9.12 31.06 8.27
N GLU A 315 -9.29 32.10 7.46
CA GLU A 315 -10.28 33.15 7.71
C GLU A 315 -11.44 33.00 6.72
N GLY A 316 -12.67 32.86 7.23
CA GLY A 316 -13.88 32.75 6.41
C GLY A 316 -14.91 31.74 6.94
N ASP A 317 -16.04 31.63 6.25
CA ASP A 317 -17.04 30.59 6.51
C ASP A 317 -16.59 29.26 5.90
N THR A 318 -16.07 28.35 6.73
CA THR A 318 -15.58 27.03 6.33
C THR A 318 -16.70 25.98 6.27
N GLY A 319 -17.95 26.35 6.51
CA GLY A 319 -19.08 25.41 6.52
C GLY A 319 -19.24 24.64 5.21
N VAL A 320 -18.79 25.22 4.09
CA VAL A 320 -18.80 24.56 2.78
C VAL A 320 -17.75 23.46 2.63
N LEU A 321 -16.63 23.53 3.34
CA LEU A 321 -15.57 22.51 3.30
C LEU A 321 -15.95 21.23 4.06
N ALA A 322 -16.93 21.33 4.96
CA ALA A 322 -17.46 20.20 5.71
C ALA A 322 -18.59 19.44 4.96
N LEU A 323 -19.00 19.92 3.79
CA LEU A 323 -19.97 19.23 2.92
C LEU A 323 -19.26 18.15 2.08
N MET A 324 -18.55 17.22 2.73
CA MET A 324 -18.16 15.98 2.05
C MET A 324 -19.36 15.02 2.10
N GLY A 325 -20.01 14.82 0.95
CA GLY A 325 -20.97 13.73 0.74
C GLY A 325 -20.31 12.55 0.02
N GLU A 326 -20.94 11.39 0.00
CA GLU A 326 -20.43 10.14 -0.61
C GLU A 326 -20.27 10.17 -2.15
N GLY A 327 -20.41 11.35 -2.77
CA GLY A 327 -20.45 11.49 -4.22
C GLY A 327 -21.67 10.79 -4.86
N PRO A 328 -21.92 11.01 -6.15
CA PRO A 328 -22.83 10.14 -6.90
C PRO A 328 -22.20 8.74 -7.08
N PRO A 329 -22.99 7.65 -7.06
CA PRO A 329 -22.46 6.32 -7.33
C PRO A 329 -21.89 6.23 -8.76
N PRO A 330 -20.90 5.35 -9.00
CA PRO A 330 -20.33 5.18 -10.33
C PRO A 330 -21.40 4.73 -11.35
N PRO A 331 -21.29 5.17 -12.61
CA PRO A 331 -22.26 4.81 -13.64
C PRO A 331 -22.24 3.29 -13.92
N SER A 332 -23.41 2.69 -14.14
CA SER A 332 -23.57 1.24 -14.38
C SER A 332 -23.18 0.76 -15.79
N GLN A 333 -22.44 1.57 -16.54
CA GLN A 333 -22.06 1.32 -17.93
C GLN A 333 -20.56 1.04 -18.05
N ASP A 334 -20.11 0.65 -19.25
CA ASP A 334 -18.70 0.47 -19.55
C ASP A 334 -17.90 1.72 -19.13
N LEU A 335 -16.91 1.51 -18.27
CA LEU A 335 -16.07 2.58 -17.73
C LEU A 335 -14.98 2.97 -18.73
N VAL A 336 -14.71 4.26 -18.84
CA VAL A 336 -13.59 4.79 -19.63
C VAL A 336 -12.51 5.26 -18.68
N ALA A 337 -11.33 4.64 -18.74
CA ALA A 337 -10.20 5.04 -17.92
C ALA A 337 -9.61 6.37 -18.41
N VAL A 338 -9.47 7.34 -17.51
CA VAL A 338 -8.70 8.57 -17.75
C VAL A 338 -7.24 8.25 -17.43
N CYS A 339 -6.47 7.89 -18.45
CA CYS A 339 -5.08 7.44 -18.26
C CYS A 339 -4.08 8.60 -18.02
N ALA A 340 -4.43 9.81 -18.44
CA ALA A 340 -3.64 11.02 -18.23
C ALA A 340 -4.50 12.27 -18.44
N PHE A 341 -4.10 13.37 -17.82
CA PHE A 341 -4.63 14.68 -18.13
C PHE A 341 -3.51 15.73 -17.99
N SER A 342 -3.59 16.76 -18.82
CA SER A 342 -2.75 17.95 -18.71
C SER A 342 -3.64 19.16 -18.89
N LEU A 343 -3.21 20.27 -18.32
CA LEU A 343 -3.94 21.52 -18.36
C LEU A 343 -2.97 22.69 -18.35
N GLN A 344 -3.47 23.81 -18.81
CA GLN A 344 -2.89 25.12 -18.55
C GLN A 344 -4.03 26.03 -18.12
N SER A 345 -4.06 26.36 -16.84
CA SER A 345 -5.11 27.16 -16.22
C SER A 345 -4.61 28.58 -15.90
N CYS A 346 -5.53 29.43 -15.50
CA CYS A 346 -5.22 30.82 -15.16
C CYS A 346 -4.45 30.91 -13.83
N GLY A 347 -3.94 32.08 -13.47
CA GLY A 347 -3.21 32.24 -12.20
C GLY A 347 -1.87 31.49 -12.13
N ARG A 348 -1.22 31.26 -13.30
CA ARG A 348 0.08 30.55 -13.44
C ARG A 348 0.04 29.07 -13.06
N MET A 349 -1.14 28.46 -13.10
CA MET A 349 -1.34 27.03 -12.90
C MET A 349 -1.01 26.28 -14.19
N THR A 350 0.27 26.08 -14.45
CA THR A 350 0.80 25.47 -15.69
C THR A 350 0.78 23.95 -15.72
N ASP A 351 0.36 23.33 -14.62
CA ASP A 351 0.26 21.87 -14.46
C ASP A 351 -0.74 21.55 -13.34
N HIS A 352 -1.15 20.29 -13.27
CA HIS A 352 -2.17 19.83 -12.33
C HIS A 352 -1.73 19.87 -10.87
N HIS A 353 -0.42 19.80 -10.57
CA HIS A 353 0.07 19.92 -9.20
C HIS A 353 -0.08 21.36 -8.69
N LYS A 354 0.24 22.35 -9.53
CA LYS A 354 0.03 23.77 -9.20
C LYS A 354 -1.44 24.13 -9.08
N GLU A 355 -2.28 23.58 -9.95
CA GLU A 355 -3.72 23.78 -9.89
C GLU A 355 -4.30 23.19 -8.59
N TRP A 356 -3.93 21.96 -8.24
CA TRP A 356 -4.36 21.34 -6.99
C TRP A 356 -3.90 22.13 -5.76
N ALA A 357 -2.64 22.57 -5.73
CA ALA A 357 -2.13 23.42 -4.66
C ALA A 357 -2.92 24.73 -4.53
N ALA A 358 -3.33 25.32 -5.65
CA ALA A 358 -4.13 26.54 -5.66
C ALA A 358 -5.56 26.31 -5.13
N TYR A 359 -6.21 25.20 -5.50
CA TYR A 359 -7.52 24.81 -4.97
C TYR A 359 -7.49 24.56 -3.47
N MET A 360 -6.50 23.80 -3.00
CA MET A 360 -6.31 23.53 -1.57
C MET A 360 -6.04 24.81 -0.77
N ALA A 361 -5.39 25.80 -1.38
CA ALA A 361 -5.15 27.10 -0.76
C ALA A 361 -6.33 28.09 -0.89
N GLY A 362 -7.41 27.74 -1.59
CA GLY A 362 -8.52 28.66 -1.85
C GLY A 362 -8.12 29.89 -2.69
N THR A 363 -7.19 29.71 -3.64
CA THR A 363 -6.59 30.82 -4.39
C THR A 363 -7.60 31.49 -5.33
N ASP A 364 -7.77 32.81 -5.21
CA ASP A 364 -8.50 33.63 -6.20
C ASP A 364 -7.56 34.04 -7.34
N ALA A 365 -7.85 33.58 -8.55
CA ALA A 365 -7.09 33.87 -9.77
C ALA A 365 -7.67 35.04 -10.59
N GLN A 366 -8.74 35.69 -10.13
CA GLN A 366 -9.34 36.83 -10.81
C GLN A 366 -8.44 38.07 -10.73
N MET A 367 -8.28 38.76 -11.85
CA MET A 367 -7.54 40.03 -11.91
C MET A 367 -8.22 41.00 -12.86
N GLU A 368 -7.91 42.29 -12.76
CA GLU A 368 -8.35 43.22 -13.81
C GLU A 368 -7.71 42.85 -15.16
N MET A 369 -8.44 43.03 -16.26
CA MET A 369 -7.95 42.74 -17.61
C MET A 369 -6.59 43.43 -17.85
N PRO A 370 -5.51 42.66 -18.09
CA PRO A 370 -4.18 43.24 -18.19
C PRO A 370 -4.03 44.04 -19.48
N PHE A 371 -3.25 45.13 -19.41
CA PHE A 371 -2.96 45.98 -20.57
C PHE A 371 -2.25 45.22 -21.71
N SER A 372 -1.56 44.12 -21.40
CA SER A 372 -0.95 43.22 -22.40
C SER A 372 -1.97 42.48 -23.27
N ARG A 373 -3.25 42.43 -22.88
CA ARG A 373 -4.35 41.92 -23.70
C ARG A 373 -5.02 43.06 -24.47
N PHE A 374 -5.63 44.00 -23.75
CA PHE A 374 -6.13 45.27 -24.29
C PHE A 374 -6.42 46.26 -23.16
N ASP A 375 -6.59 47.54 -23.49
CA ASP A 375 -7.05 48.55 -22.54
C ASP A 375 -8.58 48.54 -22.44
N TYR A 376 -9.11 48.00 -21.34
CA TYR A 376 -10.55 47.90 -21.13
C TYR A 376 -11.21 49.22 -20.71
N ARG A 377 -10.44 50.20 -20.20
CA ARG A 377 -10.95 51.43 -19.59
C ARG A 377 -11.81 52.29 -20.53
N PRO A 378 -11.52 52.42 -21.84
CA PRO A 378 -12.38 53.15 -22.77
C PRO A 378 -13.75 52.51 -22.98
N TYR A 379 -13.90 51.22 -22.65
CA TYR A 379 -15.12 50.44 -22.85
C TYR A 379 -15.86 50.17 -21.54
N TYR A 380 -15.31 50.57 -20.39
CA TYR A 380 -15.89 50.26 -19.09
C TYR A 380 -17.00 51.24 -18.68
N SER A 381 -18.12 50.70 -18.21
CA SER A 381 -19.19 51.47 -17.54
C SER A 381 -19.71 50.68 -16.33
N ASP A 382 -19.78 51.31 -15.16
CA ASP A 382 -20.44 50.74 -13.97
C ASP A 382 -21.97 50.71 -14.10
N ASP A 383 -22.52 51.40 -15.09
CA ASP A 383 -23.96 51.43 -15.39
C ASP A 383 -24.32 50.30 -16.36
N VAL A 384 -25.03 49.29 -15.81
CA VAL A 384 -25.49 48.11 -16.56
C VAL A 384 -26.53 48.43 -17.64
N ASP A 385 -27.14 49.61 -17.60
CA ASP A 385 -28.11 50.08 -18.59
C ASP A 385 -27.45 50.91 -19.72
N THR A 386 -26.12 51.08 -19.70
CA THR A 386 -25.37 51.83 -20.71
C THR A 386 -25.36 51.14 -22.10
N LEU A 387 -25.33 51.96 -23.16
CA LEU A 387 -25.38 51.63 -24.59
C LEU A 387 -24.45 50.48 -25.07
N ALA A 388 -24.81 49.95 -26.25
CA ALA A 388 -24.02 48.99 -27.02
C ALA A 388 -22.55 49.42 -27.21
N GLY A 389 -21.61 48.52 -26.90
CA GLY A 389 -20.17 48.75 -27.03
C GLY A 389 -19.45 49.05 -25.71
N THR A 390 -20.15 48.97 -24.57
CA THR A 390 -19.54 49.05 -23.22
C THR A 390 -19.62 47.72 -22.47
N THR A 391 -18.80 47.53 -21.45
CA THR A 391 -18.78 46.37 -20.55
C THR A 391 -18.79 46.83 -19.09
N TYR A 392 -19.55 46.14 -18.24
CA TYR A 392 -19.50 46.31 -16.78
C TYR A 392 -18.54 45.32 -16.11
N VAL A 393 -17.96 44.39 -16.88
CA VAL A 393 -17.01 43.38 -16.38
C VAL A 393 -15.58 43.85 -16.67
N LYS A 394 -14.79 43.99 -15.60
CA LYS A 394 -13.35 44.31 -15.66
C LYS A 394 -12.43 43.24 -15.07
N HIS A 395 -12.97 42.33 -14.27
CA HIS A 395 -12.22 41.23 -13.66
C HIS A 395 -12.38 39.95 -14.49
N PHE A 396 -11.25 39.32 -14.80
CA PHE A 396 -11.16 38.10 -15.58
C PHE A 396 -10.03 37.22 -15.03
N SER A 397 -10.19 35.93 -15.21
CA SER A 397 -9.09 34.99 -15.06
C SER A 397 -8.42 34.85 -16.43
N VAL A 398 -7.14 35.20 -16.51
CA VAL A 398 -6.39 35.21 -17.77
C VAL A 398 -5.21 34.25 -17.70
N GLN A 399 -5.01 33.52 -18.79
CA GLN A 399 -3.83 32.70 -18.97
C GLN A 399 -2.66 33.59 -19.41
N GLU A 400 -1.52 33.47 -18.73
CA GLU A 400 -0.29 34.15 -19.10
C GLU A 400 0.38 33.41 -20.27
N GLY A 401 0.87 34.16 -21.26
CA GLY A 401 1.63 33.58 -22.37
C GLY A 401 0.81 32.81 -23.40
N ILE A 402 -0.51 33.04 -23.53
CA ILE A 402 -1.33 32.33 -24.53
C ILE A 402 -0.85 32.53 -25.98
N GLU A 403 -0.13 33.62 -26.23
CA GLU A 403 0.49 33.94 -27.52
C GLU A 403 1.78 33.13 -27.81
N LEU A 404 2.35 32.47 -26.79
CA LEU A 404 3.53 31.64 -26.92
C LEU A 404 3.17 30.27 -27.51
N PHE A 405 4.07 29.71 -28.32
CA PHE A 405 3.91 28.40 -28.92
C PHE A 405 5.25 27.85 -29.40
N ASP A 406 5.59 26.61 -29.04
CA ASP A 406 6.75 25.89 -29.59
C ASP A 406 6.41 25.30 -30.97
N ASN A 407 6.30 26.18 -31.96
CA ASN A 407 5.96 25.80 -33.34
C ASN A 407 6.96 24.83 -33.97
N LYS A 408 8.22 24.84 -33.52
CA LYS A 408 9.26 23.95 -34.05
C LYS A 408 9.01 22.49 -33.70
N THR A 409 8.55 22.21 -32.48
CA THR A 409 8.21 20.84 -32.05
C THR A 409 7.10 20.23 -32.91
N PHE A 410 6.16 21.06 -33.36
CA PHE A 410 5.05 20.68 -34.24
C PHE A 410 5.36 20.80 -35.74
N GLU A 411 6.59 21.15 -36.12
CA GLU A 411 7.01 21.34 -37.52
C GLU A 411 6.19 22.40 -38.27
N ILE A 412 5.71 23.42 -37.55
CA ILE A 412 4.93 24.55 -38.08
C ILE A 412 5.85 25.75 -38.29
N SER A 413 5.70 26.44 -39.43
CA SER A 413 6.52 27.62 -39.74
C SER A 413 6.16 28.82 -38.85
N ASN A 414 7.09 29.76 -38.64
CA ASN A 414 6.81 30.96 -37.85
C ASN A 414 5.63 31.78 -38.42
N MET A 415 5.50 31.85 -39.75
CA MET A 415 4.43 32.59 -40.42
C MET A 415 3.06 31.94 -40.19
N GLU A 416 3.02 30.60 -40.24
CA GLU A 416 1.80 29.85 -39.94
C GLU A 416 1.44 29.97 -38.46
N ALA A 417 2.40 29.77 -37.56
CA ALA A 417 2.21 29.91 -36.12
C ALA A 417 1.69 31.30 -35.71
N SER A 418 2.13 32.38 -36.36
CA SER A 418 1.62 33.72 -36.09
C SER A 418 0.16 33.92 -36.50
N ALA A 419 -0.29 33.22 -37.54
CA ALA A 419 -1.67 33.29 -38.03
C ALA A 419 -2.62 32.32 -37.30
N MET A 420 -2.08 31.28 -36.64
CA MET A 420 -2.87 30.30 -35.91
C MET A 420 -3.57 30.92 -34.70
N ASP A 421 -4.82 30.53 -34.46
CA ASP A 421 -5.52 30.86 -33.23
C ASP A 421 -4.74 30.32 -32.00
N PRO A 422 -4.47 31.16 -30.97
CA PRO A 422 -3.87 30.73 -29.72
C PRO A 422 -4.54 29.50 -29.08
N LEU A 423 -5.87 29.36 -29.21
CA LEU A 423 -6.60 28.21 -28.68
C LEU A 423 -6.23 26.91 -29.42
N CYS A 424 -6.01 26.97 -30.74
CA CYS A 424 -5.51 25.82 -31.49
C CYS A 424 -4.10 25.42 -31.03
N ARG A 425 -3.23 26.42 -30.78
CA ARG A 425 -1.86 26.20 -30.28
C ARG A 425 -1.88 25.53 -28.91
N GLN A 426 -2.75 25.99 -28.01
CA GLN A 426 -2.94 25.41 -26.68
C GLN A 426 -3.42 23.96 -26.72
N VAL A 427 -4.41 23.65 -27.56
CA VAL A 427 -4.87 22.26 -27.75
C VAL A 427 -3.72 21.35 -28.20
N MET A 428 -2.82 21.84 -29.06
CA MET A 428 -1.66 21.08 -29.52
C MET A 428 -0.65 20.81 -28.40
N GLU A 429 -0.27 21.82 -27.62
CA GLU A 429 0.70 21.67 -26.53
C GLU A 429 0.15 20.83 -25.38
N VAL A 430 -1.05 21.13 -24.89
CA VAL A 430 -1.68 20.41 -23.77
C VAL A 430 -2.05 18.97 -24.18
N GLY A 431 -2.54 18.79 -25.41
CA GLY A 431 -2.81 17.47 -25.97
C GLY A 431 -1.54 16.63 -26.11
N TYR A 432 -0.44 17.24 -26.58
CA TYR A 432 0.85 16.56 -26.64
C TYR A 432 1.31 16.09 -25.27
N LEU A 433 1.24 16.94 -24.23
CA LEU A 433 1.64 16.58 -22.86
C LEU A 433 0.83 15.37 -22.33
N SER A 434 -0.48 15.37 -22.55
CA SER A 434 -1.36 14.28 -22.10
C SER A 434 -1.02 12.95 -22.78
N VAL A 435 -0.80 12.98 -24.09
CA VAL A 435 -0.43 11.78 -24.88
C VAL A 435 1.00 11.32 -24.54
N PHE A 436 1.90 12.25 -24.26
CA PHE A 436 3.27 11.95 -23.85
C PHE A 436 3.32 11.23 -22.48
N GLN A 437 2.47 11.63 -21.53
CA GLN A 437 2.41 11.00 -20.19
C GLN A 437 2.05 9.51 -20.24
N ILE A 438 1.23 9.08 -21.21
CA ILE A 438 0.90 7.67 -21.41
C ILE A 438 1.93 6.91 -22.28
N GLY A 439 3.09 7.53 -22.54
CA GLY A 439 4.20 6.93 -23.27
C GLY A 439 4.10 6.99 -24.79
N LEU A 440 3.07 7.64 -25.34
CA LEU A 440 2.92 7.82 -26.78
C LEU A 440 3.76 9.02 -27.24
N THR A 441 4.91 8.71 -27.85
CA THR A 441 5.82 9.73 -28.39
C THR A 441 5.65 9.87 -29.90
N LYS A 442 6.03 11.03 -30.46
CA LYS A 442 6.10 11.24 -31.92
C LYS A 442 6.89 10.13 -32.63
N LYS A 443 8.03 9.73 -32.06
CA LYS A 443 8.86 8.65 -32.62
C LYS A 443 8.11 7.31 -32.63
N TYR A 444 7.38 6.99 -31.56
CA TYR A 444 6.59 5.77 -31.46
C TYR A 444 5.44 5.74 -32.47
N CYS A 445 4.67 6.82 -32.57
CA CYS A 445 3.53 6.94 -33.48
C CYS A 445 3.94 6.93 -34.97
N ASN A 446 5.17 7.33 -35.30
CA ASN A 446 5.68 7.27 -36.68
C ASN A 446 5.90 5.82 -37.16
N THR A 447 6.13 4.87 -36.26
CA THR A 447 6.38 3.46 -36.62
C THR A 447 5.26 2.51 -36.21
N ASN A 448 4.33 2.97 -35.37
CA ASN A 448 3.25 2.16 -34.83
C ASN A 448 1.91 2.85 -35.08
N PRO A 449 0.94 2.18 -35.73
CA PRO A 449 -0.39 2.74 -35.92
C PRO A 449 -1.11 2.83 -34.57
N CYS A 450 -1.62 4.03 -34.25
CA CYS A 450 -2.47 4.26 -33.09
C CYS A 450 -3.89 4.55 -33.57
N HIS A 451 -4.88 3.76 -33.11
CA HIS A 451 -6.28 4.04 -33.37
C HIS A 451 -6.81 4.98 -32.29
N ALA A 452 -6.94 6.26 -32.62
CA ALA A 452 -7.34 7.31 -31.69
C ALA A 452 -8.38 8.23 -32.33
N SER A 453 -9.24 8.81 -31.50
CA SER A 453 -10.13 9.90 -31.86
C SER A 453 -9.76 11.15 -31.08
N VAL A 454 -9.92 12.32 -31.70
CA VAL A 454 -9.65 13.62 -31.07
C VAL A 454 -10.95 14.43 -31.10
N SER A 455 -11.40 14.84 -29.92
CA SER A 455 -12.61 15.64 -29.73
C SER A 455 -12.24 16.90 -28.97
N VAL A 456 -12.55 18.06 -29.54
CA VAL A 456 -12.20 19.37 -28.97
C VAL A 456 -13.45 20.24 -28.90
N GLY A 457 -13.72 20.83 -27.74
CA GLY A 457 -14.74 21.85 -27.56
C GLY A 457 -14.11 23.24 -27.64
N CYS A 458 -14.62 24.11 -28.50
CA CYS A 458 -14.25 25.51 -28.57
C CYS A 458 -15.46 26.33 -29.01
N ASP A 459 -15.82 27.35 -28.23
CA ASP A 459 -16.98 28.22 -28.49
C ASP A 459 -16.59 29.64 -28.91
N LYS A 460 -15.29 29.97 -28.91
CA LYS A 460 -14.75 31.30 -29.29
C LYS A 460 -13.93 31.23 -30.57
N GLN A 461 -14.19 32.17 -31.48
CA GLN A 461 -13.41 32.37 -32.72
C GLN A 461 -13.20 33.86 -32.96
N GLU A 462 -12.43 34.47 -32.06
CA GLU A 462 -12.22 35.92 -32.07
C GLU A 462 -10.88 36.29 -32.72
N TRP A 463 -9.93 35.35 -32.83
CA TRP A 463 -8.58 35.62 -33.33
C TRP A 463 -8.58 36.18 -34.75
N LEU A 464 -9.45 35.68 -35.62
CA LEU A 464 -9.60 36.14 -37.00
C LEU A 464 -10.20 37.55 -37.12
N LEU A 465 -10.76 38.08 -36.04
CA LEU A 465 -11.34 39.42 -35.97
C LEU A 465 -10.42 40.43 -35.26
N MET A 466 -9.27 39.97 -34.75
CA MET A 466 -8.28 40.84 -34.15
C MET A 466 -7.64 41.73 -35.24
N PRO A 467 -7.48 43.03 -34.99
CA PRO A 467 -6.76 43.90 -35.91
C PRO A 467 -5.30 43.46 -36.02
N ASP A 468 -4.75 43.53 -37.24
CA ASP A 468 -3.36 43.17 -37.59
C ASP A 468 -2.30 43.91 -36.77
#